data_AF-A0A661B8A2-F1
#
_entry.id   AF-A0A661B8A2-F1
#
_cell.length_a   1.000
_cell.length_b   1.000
_cell.length_c   1.000
_cell.angle_alpha   90.00
_cell.angle_beta   90.00
_cell.angle_gamma   90.00
#
_symmetry.space_group_name_H-M   'P 1'
#
loop_
_entity.id
_entity.type
_entity.pdbx_description
1 polymer ?
#
loop_
_entity_poly.entity_id
_entity_poly.type
_entity_poly.pdbx_seq_one_letter_code
_entity_poly.pdbx_strand_id
1 'polypeptide(L)'
;MRTRWWLSVLFVGLLVFSMLFVGCGKDDDEEVPEQPELPPTGIFNSVDFSLFLNPDSIFNPAIKSLDRCAHFDTACFIVGVSCVVIEAAFFWPKIAFALAMTQEPTYEGDLTWRWTLGHEDNNISLYAILTSSHDSVDWEMRVTNAEVSNFLWYSGRCNFAATGGWWEFNDKDTLNEEFPVLWVGWERNPTDTTGSLTIANINESDTEGYGDTISYWRDGLISNAILNIHGGDRPGIWTIIWHSTEHWGTIFYPEGEQFCWDDSAQCIECDSLDLPPM
;
A
#
# COMPACT_ATOMS: atom_id res chain seq x y z
N MET A 1 -36.48 53.96 43.01
CA MET A 1 -35.77 52.87 42.31
C MET A 1 -36.76 51.76 41.95
N ARG A 2 -37.50 51.85 40.82
CA ARG A 2 -38.38 50.75 40.38
C ARG A 2 -38.84 50.82 38.91
N THR A 3 -38.12 51.55 38.06
CA THR A 3 -38.55 51.82 36.67
C THR A 3 -37.54 51.40 35.59
N ARG A 4 -36.44 50.72 35.94
CA ARG A 4 -35.38 50.34 34.97
C ARG A 4 -35.34 48.85 34.59
N TRP A 5 -36.21 48.00 35.14
CA TRP A 5 -36.14 46.55 34.88
C TRP A 5 -36.96 46.11 33.66
N TRP A 6 -38.02 46.84 33.30
CA TRP A 6 -38.91 46.50 32.18
C TRP A 6 -38.31 46.80 30.81
N LEU A 7 -37.41 47.78 30.70
CA LEU A 7 -36.75 48.14 29.43
C LEU A 7 -35.72 47.09 29.00
N SER A 8 -35.09 46.37 29.94
CA SER A 8 -34.10 45.33 29.63
C SER A 8 -34.75 44.03 29.14
N VAL A 9 -35.93 43.68 29.63
CA VAL A 9 -36.66 42.48 29.19
C VAL A 9 -37.23 42.67 27.77
N LEU A 10 -37.68 43.88 27.46
CA LEU A 10 -38.23 44.22 26.13
C LEU A 10 -37.15 44.27 25.04
N PHE A 11 -35.91 44.64 25.37
CA PHE A 11 -34.79 44.70 24.43
C PHE A 11 -34.21 43.31 24.10
N VAL A 12 -34.21 42.39 25.07
CA VAL A 12 -33.76 41.00 24.84
C VAL A 12 -34.80 40.20 24.04
N GLY A 13 -36.10 40.45 24.24
CA GLY A 13 -37.16 39.81 23.46
C GLY A 13 -37.16 40.19 21.97
N LEU A 14 -36.80 41.44 21.64
CA LEU A 14 -36.76 41.91 20.25
C LEU A 14 -35.54 41.37 19.47
N LEU A 15 -34.43 41.12 20.17
CA LEU A 15 -33.18 40.61 19.59
C LEU A 15 -33.23 39.09 19.29
N VAL A 16 -34.08 38.36 20.02
CA VAL A 16 -34.34 36.93 19.76
C VAL A 16 -35.31 36.74 18.57
N PHE A 17 -36.23 37.69 18.34
CA PHE A 17 -37.17 37.60 17.22
C PHE A 17 -36.56 37.95 15.85
N SER A 18 -35.45 38.72 15.82
CA SER A 18 -34.74 39.05 14.58
C SER A 18 -33.84 37.94 14.03
N MET A 19 -33.65 36.83 14.76
CA MET A 19 -32.88 35.67 14.29
C MET A 19 -33.72 34.63 13.51
N LEU A 20 -35.03 34.85 13.36
CA LEU A 20 -35.91 33.90 12.65
C LEU A 20 -36.09 34.19 11.15
N PHE A 21 -35.34 35.14 10.57
CA PHE A 21 -35.42 35.47 9.14
C PHE A 21 -34.03 35.58 8.47
N VAL A 22 -33.14 34.63 8.74
CA VAL A 22 -31.96 34.42 7.90
C VAL A 22 -32.28 33.34 6.86
N GLY A 23 -32.50 33.79 5.63
CA GLY A 23 -32.05 33.11 4.42
C GLY A 23 -32.72 31.78 4.06
N CYS A 24 -33.93 31.85 3.52
CA CYS A 24 -34.41 30.84 2.58
C CYS A 24 -33.68 31.09 1.24
N GLY A 25 -32.55 30.41 1.05
CA GLY A 25 -31.77 30.43 -0.17
C GLY A 25 -31.90 29.08 -0.86
N LYS A 26 -32.81 29.03 -1.84
CA LYS A 26 -32.98 28.03 -2.91
C LYS A 26 -32.40 26.63 -2.66
N ASP A 27 -33.32 25.73 -2.39
CA ASP A 27 -33.20 24.28 -2.56
C ASP A 27 -32.73 23.97 -3.99
N ASP A 28 -31.47 23.53 -4.10
CA ASP A 28 -31.06 22.51 -5.05
C ASP A 28 -30.38 21.43 -4.19
N ASP A 29 -31.19 20.73 -3.39
CA ASP A 29 -30.77 19.49 -2.72
C ASP A 29 -30.60 18.41 -3.81
N GLU A 30 -29.51 18.49 -4.57
CA GLU A 30 -28.92 17.25 -5.06
C GLU A 30 -28.54 16.47 -3.81
N GLU A 31 -29.24 15.36 -3.56
CA GLU A 31 -28.88 14.41 -2.52
C GLU A 31 -27.42 14.02 -2.77
N VAL A 32 -26.49 14.66 -2.06
CA VAL A 32 -25.10 14.24 -2.02
C VAL A 32 -25.16 12.83 -1.45
N PRO A 33 -24.84 11.79 -2.25
CA PRO A 33 -24.87 10.43 -1.74
C PRO A 33 -23.98 10.37 -0.50
N GLU A 34 -24.39 9.61 0.51
CA GLU A 34 -23.57 9.42 1.69
C GLU A 34 -22.16 9.08 1.22
N GLN A 35 -21.18 9.86 1.71
CA GLN A 35 -19.79 9.55 1.47
C GLN A 35 -19.59 8.07 1.78
N PRO A 36 -18.95 7.28 0.89
CA PRO A 36 -18.67 5.89 1.19
C PRO A 36 -17.97 5.90 2.53
N GLU A 37 -18.41 5.02 3.43
CA GLU A 37 -17.65 4.80 4.65
C GLU A 37 -16.22 4.52 4.20
N LEU A 38 -15.34 5.49 4.48
CA LEU A 38 -13.93 5.33 4.19
C LEU A 38 -13.55 4.01 4.84
N PRO A 39 -13.08 3.02 4.08
CA PRO A 39 -12.82 1.71 4.62
C PRO A 39 -11.92 1.88 5.85
N PRO A 40 -12.37 1.38 7.01
CA PRO A 40 -12.22 2.01 8.31
C PRO A 40 -10.80 2.50 8.57
N THR A 41 -10.53 3.80 8.35
CA THR A 41 -9.22 4.48 8.46
C THR A 41 -7.99 3.73 7.94
N GLY A 42 -8.22 2.69 7.13
CA GLY A 42 -7.51 1.45 7.36
C GLY A 42 -6.91 0.90 6.12
N ILE A 43 -7.43 1.06 4.90
CA ILE A 43 -6.95 0.21 3.78
C ILE A 43 -5.43 0.18 3.64
N PHE A 44 -4.73 1.30 3.79
CA PHE A 44 -3.26 1.33 3.75
C PHE A 44 -2.55 1.13 5.10
N ASN A 45 -3.26 1.31 6.22
CA ASN A 45 -2.82 0.89 7.56
C ASN A 45 -3.25 -0.56 7.92
N SER A 46 -3.99 -1.23 7.03
CA SER A 46 -4.67 -2.52 7.21
C SER A 46 -4.23 -3.50 6.14
N VAL A 47 -3.65 -3.04 5.02
CA VAL A 47 -2.56 -3.79 4.43
C VAL A 47 -1.39 -3.71 5.40
N ASP A 48 -1.48 -4.58 6.40
CA ASP A 48 -0.42 -4.80 7.38
C ASP A 48 0.72 -5.53 6.68
N PHE A 49 1.58 -4.74 6.05
CA PHE A 49 2.77 -5.28 5.43
C PHE A 49 3.81 -5.72 6.46
N SER A 50 3.61 -5.51 7.78
CA SER A 50 4.49 -6.13 8.77
C SER A 50 4.49 -7.66 8.63
N LEU A 51 3.39 -8.24 8.14
CA LEU A 51 3.34 -9.64 7.74
C LEU A 51 4.46 -10.01 6.76
N PHE A 52 4.75 -9.13 5.81
CA PHE A 52 5.71 -9.30 4.71
C PHE A 52 7.10 -8.69 5.02
N LEU A 53 7.16 -7.76 5.99
CA LEU A 53 8.30 -6.85 6.19
C LEU A 53 8.91 -6.98 7.58
N ASN A 54 8.42 -7.87 8.45
CA ASN A 54 8.99 -8.10 9.78
C ASN A 54 10.41 -8.71 9.69
N PRO A 55 11.47 -7.88 9.80
CA PRO A 55 12.84 -8.30 9.62
C PRO A 55 13.39 -8.98 10.88
N ASP A 56 12.69 -8.88 12.01
CA ASP A 56 13.11 -9.44 13.30
C ASP A 56 13.19 -10.98 13.25
N SER A 57 12.58 -11.60 12.23
CA SER A 57 12.68 -13.04 11.96
C SER A 57 13.89 -13.46 11.10
N ILE A 58 14.49 -12.54 10.34
CA ILE A 58 15.55 -12.85 9.33
C ILE A 58 16.90 -12.25 9.74
N PHE A 59 16.92 -11.08 10.38
CA PHE A 59 18.14 -10.29 10.63
C PHE A 59 18.56 -10.20 12.10
N ASN A 60 17.96 -10.96 13.02
CA ASN A 60 18.39 -10.94 14.42
C ASN A 60 19.84 -11.49 14.53
N PRO A 61 20.85 -10.64 14.81
CA PRO A 61 22.25 -11.00 14.66
C PRO A 61 22.81 -11.82 15.85
N ALA A 62 21.94 -12.55 16.57
CA ALA A 62 22.32 -13.34 17.73
C ALA A 62 23.02 -14.66 17.38
N ILE A 63 23.24 -14.97 16.10
CA ILE A 63 23.90 -16.20 15.66
C ILE A 63 25.33 -15.87 15.20
N LYS A 64 26.28 -16.00 16.12
CA LYS A 64 27.73 -15.97 15.84
C LYS A 64 28.26 -17.40 15.74
N SER A 65 27.93 -18.10 14.65
CA SER A 65 28.59 -19.34 14.25
C SER A 65 29.83 -19.01 13.40
N LEU A 66 30.94 -19.73 13.58
CA LEU A 66 32.13 -19.61 12.71
C LEU A 66 31.93 -20.24 11.32
N ASP A 67 30.93 -21.12 11.17
CA ASP A 67 30.60 -21.83 9.93
C ASP A 67 29.23 -21.39 9.41
N ARG A 68 29.12 -20.14 8.96
CA ARG A 68 27.87 -19.58 8.42
C ARG A 68 27.65 -20.03 6.98
N CYS A 69 26.45 -20.48 6.65
CA CYS A 69 26.11 -20.96 5.32
C CYS A 69 26.10 -19.82 4.29
N ALA A 70 26.89 -19.93 3.22
CA ALA A 70 26.92 -18.92 2.15
C ALA A 70 25.57 -18.80 1.40
N HIS A 71 24.81 -19.88 1.34
CA HIS A 71 23.47 -19.90 0.73
C HIS A 71 22.44 -19.18 1.60
N PHE A 72 22.56 -19.26 2.93
CA PHE A 72 21.78 -18.43 3.86
C PHE A 72 22.10 -16.94 3.67
N ASP A 73 23.37 -16.56 3.51
CA ASP A 73 23.75 -15.17 3.27
C ASP A 73 23.18 -14.63 1.95
N THR A 74 23.17 -15.47 0.90
CA THR A 74 22.55 -15.14 -0.39
C THR A 74 21.04 -14.97 -0.25
N ALA A 75 20.37 -15.88 0.46
CA ALA A 75 18.95 -15.77 0.75
C ALA A 75 18.61 -14.48 1.52
N CYS A 76 19.38 -14.17 2.58
CA CYS A 76 19.24 -12.94 3.34
C CYS A 76 19.37 -11.69 2.46
N PHE A 77 20.32 -11.68 1.54
CA PHE A 77 20.50 -10.55 0.62
C PHE A 77 19.29 -10.38 -0.30
N ILE A 78 18.85 -11.45 -0.96
CA ILE A 78 17.72 -11.41 -1.89
C ILE A 78 16.43 -10.98 -1.18
N VAL A 79 16.13 -11.60 -0.03
CA VAL A 79 14.94 -11.23 0.76
C VAL A 79 15.05 -9.80 1.29
N GLY A 80 16.23 -9.40 1.77
CA GLY A 80 16.47 -8.03 2.23
C GLY A 80 16.22 -6.97 1.15
N VAL A 81 16.74 -7.18 -0.06
CA VAL A 81 16.48 -6.30 -1.22
C VAL A 81 14.99 -6.30 -1.55
N SER A 82 14.35 -7.47 -1.57
CA SER A 82 12.92 -7.60 -1.84
C SER A 82 12.08 -6.80 -0.85
N CYS A 83 12.37 -6.88 0.46
CA CYS A 83 11.68 -6.10 1.49
C CYS A 83 11.85 -4.58 1.28
N VAL A 84 13.04 -4.11 0.89
CA VAL A 84 13.28 -2.68 0.62
C VAL A 84 12.47 -2.21 -0.59
N VAL A 85 12.44 -2.99 -1.67
CA VAL A 85 11.65 -2.67 -2.88
C VAL A 85 10.16 -2.61 -2.53
N ILE A 86 9.66 -3.58 -1.76
CA ILE A 86 8.28 -3.62 -1.29
C ILE A 86 7.98 -2.37 -0.46
N GLU A 87 8.77 -2.02 0.56
CA GLU A 87 8.54 -0.81 1.34
C GLU A 87 8.53 0.46 0.48
N ALA A 88 9.48 0.58 -0.45
CA ALA A 88 9.60 1.74 -1.31
C ALA A 88 8.37 1.93 -2.22
N ALA A 89 7.85 0.85 -2.80
CA ALA A 89 6.65 0.89 -3.64
C ALA A 89 5.42 1.43 -2.88
N PHE A 90 5.30 1.12 -1.59
CA PHE A 90 4.12 1.49 -0.79
C PHE A 90 4.28 2.72 0.07
N PHE A 91 5.48 3.29 0.18
CA PHE A 91 5.75 4.43 1.06
C PHE A 91 4.82 5.63 0.78
N TRP A 92 4.71 6.03 -0.50
CA TRP A 92 3.91 7.18 -0.89
C TRP A 92 2.40 6.97 -0.78
N PRO A 93 1.84 5.83 -1.24
CA PRO A 93 0.45 5.50 -0.95
C PRO A 93 0.15 5.51 0.56
N LYS A 94 0.97 4.85 1.41
CA LYS A 94 0.75 4.87 2.87
C LYS A 94 0.61 6.29 3.44
N ILE A 95 1.48 7.22 3.04
CA ILE A 95 1.46 8.61 3.50
C ILE A 95 0.23 9.37 2.98
N ALA A 96 -0.06 9.24 1.69
CA ALA A 96 -1.20 9.90 1.06
C ALA A 96 -2.51 9.59 1.78
N PHE A 97 -2.74 8.31 2.06
CA PHE A 97 -3.93 7.85 2.74
C PHE A 97 -3.95 8.29 4.21
N ALA A 98 -2.82 8.22 4.91
CA ALA A 98 -2.72 8.73 6.27
C ALA A 98 -3.10 10.22 6.35
N LEU A 99 -2.69 11.03 5.37
CA LEU A 99 -3.07 12.44 5.29
C LEU A 99 -4.55 12.63 4.94
N ALA A 100 -5.07 11.87 3.97
CA ALA A 100 -6.48 11.92 3.59
C ALA A 100 -7.43 11.66 4.78
N MET A 101 -7.05 10.78 5.71
CA MET A 101 -7.82 10.52 6.94
C MET A 101 -7.91 11.72 7.90
N THR A 102 -7.04 12.72 7.73
CA THR A 102 -7.03 13.92 8.57
C THR A 102 -7.77 15.11 7.95
N GLN A 103 -8.33 14.93 6.74
CA GLN A 103 -8.93 16.01 5.95
C GLN A 103 -10.32 15.60 5.46
N GLU A 104 -11.20 16.59 5.34
CA GLU A 104 -12.52 16.39 4.73
C GLU A 104 -12.39 16.41 3.20
N PRO A 105 -12.87 15.38 2.48
CA PRO A 105 -12.85 15.38 1.03
C PRO A 105 -13.85 16.40 0.46
N THR A 106 -13.57 16.85 -0.77
CA THR A 106 -14.56 17.53 -1.60
C THR A 106 -15.27 16.49 -2.47
N TYR A 107 -16.61 16.47 -2.46
CA TYR A 107 -17.39 15.67 -3.39
C TYR A 107 -17.44 16.35 -4.76
N GLU A 108 -17.11 15.61 -5.82
CA GLU A 108 -17.03 16.15 -7.19
C GLU A 108 -18.15 15.66 -8.11
N GLY A 109 -19.08 14.85 -7.60
CA GLY A 109 -20.10 14.18 -8.41
C GLY A 109 -19.66 12.77 -8.83
N ASP A 110 -20.56 12.04 -9.48
CA ASP A 110 -20.29 10.70 -10.05
C ASP A 110 -19.59 9.73 -9.09
N LEU A 111 -20.00 9.74 -7.82
CA LEU A 111 -19.40 8.93 -6.76
C LEU A 111 -17.88 9.14 -6.61
N THR A 112 -17.43 10.38 -6.79
CA THR A 112 -16.01 10.76 -6.70
C THR A 112 -15.77 11.75 -5.56
N TRP A 113 -14.78 11.45 -4.72
CA TRP A 113 -14.30 12.29 -3.63
C TRP A 113 -12.85 12.64 -3.86
N ARG A 114 -12.46 13.90 -3.57
CA ARG A 114 -11.10 14.40 -3.73
C ARG A 114 -10.54 14.99 -2.45
N TRP A 115 -9.32 14.60 -2.11
CA TRP A 115 -8.46 15.26 -1.11
C TRP A 115 -7.36 16.03 -1.83
N THR A 116 -7.18 17.31 -1.51
CA THR A 116 -6.11 18.13 -2.08
C THR A 116 -5.11 18.52 -1.00
N LEU A 117 -3.88 18.06 -1.16
CA LEU A 117 -2.75 18.31 -0.28
C LEU A 117 -1.82 19.33 -0.94
N GLY A 118 -1.73 20.55 -0.40
CA GLY A 118 -0.85 21.60 -0.93
C GLY A 118 -1.59 22.81 -1.48
N HIS A 119 -0.97 23.53 -2.42
CA HIS A 119 -1.52 24.74 -3.06
C HIS A 119 -1.78 24.50 -4.56
N GLU A 120 -2.61 25.33 -5.21
CA GLU A 120 -3.13 25.10 -6.56
C GLU A 120 -2.04 24.81 -7.62
N ASP A 121 -0.90 25.50 -7.53
CA ASP A 121 0.22 25.30 -8.48
C ASP A 121 1.26 24.26 -8.00
N ASN A 122 1.09 23.71 -6.80
CA ASN A 122 1.96 22.69 -6.23
C ASN A 122 1.18 21.86 -5.20
N ASN A 123 0.47 20.86 -5.69
CA ASN A 123 -0.36 19.98 -4.88
C ASN A 123 -0.31 18.52 -5.34
N ILE A 124 -0.83 17.70 -4.44
CA ILE A 124 -1.12 16.31 -4.63
C ILE A 124 -2.63 16.16 -4.43
N SER A 125 -3.34 15.62 -5.41
CA SER A 125 -4.77 15.32 -5.33
C SER A 125 -4.98 13.81 -5.31
N LEU A 126 -5.55 13.31 -4.22
CA LEU A 126 -5.99 11.93 -4.11
C LEU A 126 -7.48 11.88 -4.43
N TYR A 127 -7.88 10.99 -5.33
CA TYR A 127 -9.26 10.74 -5.72
C TYR A 127 -9.69 9.36 -5.25
N ALA A 128 -10.89 9.26 -4.69
CA ALA A 128 -11.60 8.01 -4.43
C ALA A 128 -12.85 7.97 -5.29
N ILE A 129 -12.97 6.92 -6.09
CA ILE A 129 -14.09 6.70 -7.00
C ILE A 129 -14.78 5.40 -6.56
N LEU A 130 -16.02 5.50 -6.09
CA LEU A 130 -16.75 4.32 -5.64
C LEU A 130 -17.21 3.50 -6.84
N THR A 131 -16.94 2.20 -6.81
CA THR A 131 -17.44 1.30 -7.86
C THR A 131 -18.96 1.16 -7.79
N SER A 132 -19.60 0.93 -8.94
CA SER A 132 -21.07 0.76 -9.02
C SER A 132 -21.61 -0.43 -8.20
N SER A 133 -20.77 -1.39 -7.84
CA SER A 133 -21.07 -2.52 -6.95
C SER A 133 -20.98 -2.15 -5.46
N HIS A 134 -20.38 -1.01 -5.11
CA HIS A 134 -20.13 -0.56 -3.74
C HIS A 134 -19.32 -1.57 -2.91
N ASP A 135 -18.52 -2.42 -3.54
CA ASP A 135 -17.67 -3.44 -2.90
C ASP A 135 -16.17 -3.08 -2.92
N SER A 136 -15.82 -2.09 -3.73
CA SER A 136 -14.46 -1.62 -3.94
C SER A 136 -14.39 -0.14 -4.27
N VAL A 137 -13.21 0.43 -4.08
CA VAL A 137 -12.90 1.82 -4.39
C VAL A 137 -11.72 1.85 -5.35
N ASP A 138 -11.88 2.61 -6.43
CA ASP A 138 -10.80 2.99 -7.34
C ASP A 138 -10.12 4.25 -6.80
N TRP A 139 -8.81 4.25 -6.85
CA TRP A 139 -7.98 5.32 -6.32
C TRP A 139 -7.11 5.87 -7.42
N GLU A 140 -7.02 7.19 -7.48
CA GLU A 140 -6.07 7.89 -8.33
C GLU A 140 -5.29 8.90 -7.52
N MET A 141 -3.98 8.91 -7.67
CA MET A 141 -3.14 9.95 -7.13
C MET A 141 -2.60 10.81 -8.25
N ARG A 142 -2.95 12.09 -8.25
CA ARG A 142 -2.52 13.06 -9.24
C ARG A 142 -1.60 14.11 -8.62
N VAL A 143 -0.56 14.50 -9.35
CA VAL A 143 0.43 15.47 -8.91
C VAL A 143 0.42 16.66 -9.85
N THR A 144 0.39 17.86 -9.27
CA THR A 144 0.54 19.12 -9.99
C THR A 144 1.70 19.90 -9.37
N ASN A 145 2.68 20.30 -10.18
CA ASN A 145 3.78 21.17 -9.80
C ASN A 145 4.26 22.00 -11.01
N ALA A 146 5.43 22.63 -10.91
CA ALA A 146 5.99 23.45 -11.99
C ALA A 146 6.37 22.67 -13.27
N GLU A 147 6.57 21.36 -13.18
CA GLU A 147 7.00 20.49 -14.28
C GLU A 147 5.85 19.68 -14.87
N VAL A 148 4.87 19.27 -14.05
CA VAL A 148 3.74 18.42 -14.47
C VAL A 148 2.42 18.97 -13.97
N SER A 149 1.36 18.81 -14.76
CA SER A 149 0.02 19.24 -14.41
C SER A 149 -0.92 18.04 -14.40
N ASN A 150 -1.56 17.80 -13.25
CA ASN A 150 -2.53 16.72 -13.05
C ASN A 150 -2.03 15.31 -13.43
N PHE A 151 -0.73 15.06 -13.30
CA PHE A 151 -0.07 13.81 -13.67
C PHE A 151 -0.51 12.67 -12.75
N LEU A 152 -1.10 11.62 -13.31
CA LEU A 152 -1.48 10.40 -12.60
C LEU A 152 -0.23 9.63 -12.19
N TRP A 153 0.20 9.80 -10.94
CA TRP A 153 1.37 9.13 -10.42
C TRP A 153 1.11 7.65 -10.12
N TYR A 154 -0.05 7.34 -9.56
CA TYR A 154 -0.49 5.96 -9.43
C TYR A 154 -2.01 5.86 -9.47
N SER A 155 -2.49 4.69 -9.86
CA SER A 155 -3.88 4.28 -9.73
C SER A 155 -3.99 2.91 -9.08
N GLY A 156 -5.17 2.52 -8.62
CA GLY A 156 -5.36 1.20 -8.08
C GLY A 156 -6.77 0.93 -7.60
N ARG A 157 -7.00 -0.30 -7.16
CA ARG A 157 -8.28 -0.73 -6.59
C ARG A 157 -8.03 -1.51 -5.31
N CYS A 158 -8.92 -1.34 -4.36
CA CYS A 158 -8.99 -2.18 -3.17
C CYS A 158 -10.44 -2.44 -2.78
N ASN A 159 -10.70 -3.60 -2.19
CA ASN A 159 -11.99 -3.88 -1.60
C ASN A 159 -12.14 -3.23 -0.21
N PHE A 160 -13.38 -3.00 0.24
CA PHE A 160 -13.62 -2.39 1.56
C PHE A 160 -13.09 -3.22 2.74
N ALA A 161 -13.02 -4.55 2.55
CA ALA A 161 -12.49 -5.47 3.55
C ALA A 161 -10.96 -5.45 3.66
N ALA A 162 -10.27 -4.73 2.77
CA ALA A 162 -8.81 -4.71 2.65
C ALA A 162 -8.20 -6.13 2.63
N THR A 163 -8.85 -7.05 1.92
CA THR A 163 -8.36 -8.43 1.73
C THR A 163 -7.68 -8.62 0.37
N GLY A 164 -7.77 -7.63 -0.51
CA GLY A 164 -7.02 -7.64 -1.75
C GLY A 164 -7.14 -6.35 -2.54
N GLY A 165 -6.20 -6.17 -3.45
CA GLY A 165 -6.15 -4.99 -4.31
C GLY A 165 -4.95 -5.01 -5.24
N TRP A 166 -4.84 -3.95 -6.03
CA TRP A 166 -3.71 -3.72 -6.90
C TRP A 166 -3.43 -2.23 -7.04
N TRP A 167 -2.19 -1.93 -7.43
CA TRP A 167 -1.68 -0.60 -7.72
C TRP A 167 -0.90 -0.64 -9.02
N GLU A 168 -1.02 0.41 -9.82
CA GLU A 168 -0.19 0.67 -10.99
C GLU A 168 0.45 2.04 -10.81
N PHE A 169 1.77 2.10 -10.93
CA PHE A 169 2.53 3.33 -10.83
C PHE A 169 3.00 3.76 -12.21
N ASN A 170 2.88 5.05 -12.47
CA ASN A 170 3.36 5.66 -13.69
C ASN A 170 4.62 6.46 -13.43
N ASP A 171 5.46 6.53 -14.46
CA ASP A 171 6.50 7.54 -14.58
C ASP A 171 6.13 8.53 -15.68
N LYS A 172 6.83 9.66 -15.73
CA LYS A 172 6.67 10.67 -16.78
C LYS A 172 7.67 10.40 -17.89
N ASP A 173 7.18 10.35 -19.13
CA ASP A 173 8.09 10.19 -20.26
C ASP A 173 8.76 11.55 -20.62
N THR A 174 9.54 11.57 -21.71
CA THR A 174 10.18 12.82 -22.17
C THR A 174 9.20 13.90 -22.64
N LEU A 175 7.94 13.54 -22.91
CA LEU A 175 6.84 14.41 -23.29
C LEU A 175 5.92 14.76 -22.09
N ASN A 176 6.25 14.27 -20.88
CA ASN A 176 5.42 14.29 -19.67
C ASN A 176 4.09 13.53 -19.80
N GLU A 177 4.03 12.55 -20.68
CA GLU A 177 2.93 11.58 -20.75
C GLU A 177 3.10 10.53 -19.66
N GLU A 178 1.97 10.05 -19.14
CA GLU A 178 1.88 8.99 -18.15
C GLU A 178 2.13 7.65 -18.83
N PHE A 179 3.12 6.90 -18.35
CA PHE A 179 3.33 5.52 -18.80
C PHE A 179 3.55 4.58 -17.61
N PRO A 180 2.96 3.38 -17.63
CA PRO A 180 3.01 2.48 -16.50
C PRO A 180 4.38 1.80 -16.39
N VAL A 181 4.93 1.76 -15.18
CA VAL A 181 6.27 1.22 -14.91
C VAL A 181 6.28 0.10 -13.88
N LEU A 182 5.34 0.12 -12.94
CA LEU A 182 5.30 -0.84 -11.85
C LEU A 182 3.86 -1.26 -11.59
N TRP A 183 3.63 -2.57 -11.54
CA TRP A 183 2.37 -3.13 -11.08
C TRP A 183 2.58 -3.83 -9.74
N VAL A 184 1.62 -3.69 -8.84
CA VAL A 184 1.64 -4.34 -7.55
C VAL A 184 0.27 -4.95 -7.25
N GLY A 185 0.21 -6.26 -7.03
CA GLY A 185 -0.99 -6.97 -6.62
C GLY A 185 -0.80 -7.62 -5.27
N TRP A 186 -1.84 -7.62 -4.45
CA TRP A 186 -1.78 -8.19 -3.10
C TRP A 186 -3.12 -8.78 -2.67
N GLU A 187 -3.04 -9.76 -1.78
CA GLU A 187 -4.18 -10.38 -1.12
C GLU A 187 -3.78 -10.85 0.28
N ARG A 188 -4.76 -10.91 1.17
CA ARG A 188 -4.57 -11.44 2.52
C ARG A 188 -5.85 -12.04 3.05
N ASN A 189 -5.69 -13.01 3.93
CA ASN A 189 -6.77 -13.51 4.77
C ASN A 189 -6.78 -12.72 6.09
N PRO A 190 -7.86 -12.00 6.43
CA PRO A 190 -7.92 -11.20 7.66
C PRO A 190 -8.04 -12.06 8.92
N THR A 191 -8.27 -13.36 8.79
CA THR A 191 -8.50 -14.29 9.91
C THR A 191 -7.26 -15.07 10.34
N ASP A 192 -6.18 -15.02 9.56
CA ASP A 192 -4.90 -15.67 9.86
C ASP A 192 -3.72 -14.86 9.30
N THR A 193 -2.53 -15.46 9.19
CA THR A 193 -1.31 -14.83 8.66
C THR A 193 -1.08 -15.14 7.18
N THR A 194 -2.09 -15.62 6.47
CA THR A 194 -1.99 -15.99 5.05
C THR A 194 -2.10 -14.76 4.17
N GLY A 195 -1.18 -14.62 3.22
CA GLY A 195 -1.27 -13.55 2.23
C GLY A 195 -0.21 -13.66 1.15
N SER A 196 -0.40 -12.92 0.07
CA SER A 196 0.54 -12.84 -1.03
C SER A 196 0.65 -11.41 -1.56
N LEU A 197 1.81 -11.12 -2.14
CA LEU A 197 2.16 -9.86 -2.76
C LEU A 197 2.98 -10.16 -4.01
N THR A 198 2.71 -9.47 -5.10
CA THR A 198 3.53 -9.51 -6.31
C THR A 198 3.80 -8.10 -6.77
N ILE A 199 5.06 -7.78 -7.00
CA ILE A 199 5.52 -6.56 -7.68
C ILE A 199 6.07 -6.98 -9.03
N ALA A 200 5.65 -6.33 -10.11
CA ALA A 200 6.11 -6.58 -11.46
C ALA A 200 6.61 -5.29 -12.11
N ASN A 201 7.78 -5.34 -12.72
CA ASN A 201 8.24 -4.31 -13.63
C ASN A 201 7.48 -4.44 -14.95
N ILE A 202 6.62 -3.48 -15.24
CA ILE A 202 5.80 -3.45 -16.46
C ILE A 202 6.26 -2.35 -17.42
N ASN A 203 7.41 -1.73 -17.14
CA ASN A 203 8.00 -0.73 -18.01
C ASN A 203 8.51 -1.36 -19.31
N GLU A 204 7.73 -1.28 -20.40
CA GLU A 204 8.11 -1.85 -21.71
C GLU A 204 9.38 -1.22 -22.31
N SER A 205 9.81 -0.05 -21.83
CA SER A 205 11.07 0.58 -22.26
C SER A 205 12.31 -0.01 -21.58
N ASP A 206 12.14 -0.75 -20.47
CA ASP A 206 13.22 -1.42 -19.76
C ASP A 206 13.50 -2.78 -20.39
N THR A 207 14.40 -2.81 -21.37
CA THR A 207 14.71 -4.04 -22.13
C THR A 207 15.38 -5.14 -21.30
N GLU A 208 15.92 -4.83 -20.13
CA GLU A 208 16.59 -5.81 -19.27
C GLU A 208 15.69 -6.28 -18.12
N GLY A 209 14.91 -5.37 -17.52
CA GLY A 209 14.06 -5.66 -16.37
C GLY A 209 12.58 -5.85 -16.67
N TYR A 210 12.10 -5.59 -17.89
CA TYR A 210 10.68 -5.77 -18.22
C TYR A 210 10.23 -7.21 -17.97
N GLY A 211 9.17 -7.35 -17.17
CA GLY A 211 8.62 -8.62 -16.74
C GLY A 211 9.22 -9.16 -15.43
N ASP A 212 10.27 -8.54 -14.89
CA ASP A 212 10.84 -8.95 -13.59
C ASP A 212 9.80 -8.88 -12.50
N THR A 213 9.79 -9.89 -11.62
CA THR A 213 8.82 -9.96 -10.52
C THR A 213 9.46 -10.30 -9.20
N ILE A 214 9.01 -9.63 -8.15
CA ILE A 214 9.17 -10.05 -6.76
C ILE A 214 7.82 -10.54 -6.28
N SER A 215 7.71 -11.83 -5.97
CA SER A 215 6.53 -12.40 -5.33
C SER A 215 6.88 -12.82 -3.91
N TYR A 216 6.02 -12.51 -2.96
CA TYR A 216 6.12 -12.94 -1.59
C TYR A 216 4.81 -13.61 -1.20
N TRP A 217 4.88 -14.73 -0.49
CA TRP A 217 3.72 -15.32 0.17
C TRP A 217 4.07 -15.79 1.57
N ARG A 218 3.05 -15.87 2.42
CA ARG A 218 3.16 -16.42 3.77
C ARG A 218 1.91 -17.20 4.12
N ASP A 219 2.11 -18.29 4.87
CA ASP A 219 1.07 -19.11 5.50
C ASP A 219 1.59 -19.59 6.84
N GLY A 220 0.90 -19.17 7.91
CA GLY A 220 1.37 -19.39 9.27
C GLY A 220 2.79 -18.85 9.49
N LEU A 221 3.71 -19.79 9.74
CA LEU A 221 5.11 -19.54 10.02
C LEU A 221 6.02 -19.75 8.80
N ILE A 222 5.48 -20.25 7.69
CA ILE A 222 6.24 -20.43 6.46
C ILE A 222 6.10 -19.18 5.61
N SER A 223 7.24 -18.65 5.18
CA SER A 223 7.33 -17.55 4.23
C SER A 223 8.08 -18.02 2.98
N ASN A 224 7.75 -17.45 1.84
CA ASN A 224 8.50 -17.69 0.62
C ASN A 224 8.55 -16.44 -0.26
N ALA A 225 9.73 -16.19 -0.80
CA ALA A 225 10.03 -15.14 -1.75
C ALA A 225 10.50 -15.76 -3.07
N ILE A 226 9.84 -15.36 -4.16
CA ILE A 226 10.20 -15.74 -5.52
C ILE A 226 10.63 -14.48 -6.25
N LEU A 227 11.86 -14.46 -6.73
CA LEU A 227 12.40 -13.41 -7.58
C LEU A 227 12.61 -13.98 -8.97
N ASN A 228 11.86 -13.47 -9.94
CA ASN A 228 12.00 -13.81 -11.36
C ASN A 228 12.70 -12.65 -12.07
N ILE A 229 13.88 -12.93 -12.64
CA ILE A 229 14.70 -11.95 -13.35
C ILE A 229 14.84 -12.41 -14.81
N HIS A 230 14.46 -11.57 -15.77
CA HIS A 230 14.53 -11.90 -17.20
C HIS A 230 15.91 -11.56 -17.79
N GLY A 231 16.52 -10.46 -17.36
CA GLY A 231 17.82 -9.97 -17.86
C GLY A 231 18.96 -9.96 -16.83
N GLY A 232 20.09 -9.36 -17.21
CA GLY A 232 21.24 -9.16 -16.32
C GLY A 232 22.18 -10.37 -16.15
N ASP A 233 23.02 -10.32 -15.11
CA ASP A 233 24.12 -11.27 -14.90
C ASP A 233 23.66 -12.66 -14.42
N ARG A 234 22.48 -12.75 -13.80
CA ARG A 234 21.92 -13.99 -13.24
C ARG A 234 20.41 -14.08 -13.42
N PRO A 235 19.93 -14.22 -14.67
CA PRO A 235 18.51 -14.35 -14.95
C PRO A 235 17.98 -15.70 -14.46
N GLY A 236 16.67 -15.76 -14.27
CA GLY A 236 15.89 -16.93 -13.90
C GLY A 236 15.16 -16.74 -12.58
N ILE A 237 14.70 -17.87 -12.04
CA ILE A 237 13.79 -17.89 -10.89
C ILE A 237 14.57 -18.31 -9.65
N TRP A 238 14.66 -17.38 -8.70
CA TRP A 238 15.17 -17.61 -7.36
C TRP A 238 13.98 -17.87 -6.45
N THR A 239 13.99 -18.97 -5.69
CA THR A 239 12.93 -19.26 -4.71
C THR A 239 13.56 -19.45 -3.35
N ILE A 240 13.03 -18.77 -2.34
CA ILE A 240 13.55 -18.83 -0.97
C ILE A 240 12.39 -19.14 -0.06
N ILE A 241 12.47 -20.23 0.70
CA ILE A 241 11.44 -20.66 1.64
C ILE A 241 12.06 -20.72 3.02
N TRP A 242 11.42 -20.15 4.04
CA TRP A 242 11.95 -20.19 5.40
C TRP A 242 10.84 -20.23 6.43
N HIS A 243 11.19 -20.75 7.61
CA HIS A 243 10.33 -20.77 8.77
C HIS A 243 10.64 -19.59 9.69
N SER A 244 9.67 -18.71 9.94
CA SER A 244 9.89 -17.42 10.63
C SER A 244 10.29 -17.53 12.11
N THR A 245 10.05 -18.69 12.74
CA THR A 245 10.35 -18.93 14.17
C THR A 245 11.49 -19.92 14.41
N GLU A 246 11.51 -21.06 13.72
CA GLU A 246 12.59 -22.03 13.78
C GLU A 246 13.82 -21.66 12.93
N HIS A 247 13.74 -20.60 12.12
CA HIS A 247 14.86 -19.99 11.38
C HIS A 247 15.60 -20.86 10.34
N TRP A 248 15.20 -22.11 10.15
CA TRP A 248 15.66 -22.92 9.03
C TRP A 248 15.01 -22.47 7.71
N GLY A 249 15.61 -22.88 6.59
CA GLY A 249 15.07 -22.59 5.27
C GLY A 249 15.87 -23.20 4.13
N THR A 250 15.42 -22.87 2.92
CA THR A 250 16.00 -23.33 1.67
C THR A 250 16.00 -22.24 0.61
N ILE A 251 16.97 -22.32 -0.29
CA ILE A 251 17.07 -21.50 -1.49
C ILE A 251 17.21 -22.42 -2.70
N PHE A 252 16.41 -22.16 -3.72
CA PHE A 252 16.51 -22.72 -5.06
C PHE A 252 17.12 -21.67 -5.97
N TYR A 253 18.22 -22.06 -6.62
CA TYR A 253 18.90 -21.27 -7.62
C TYR A 253 18.24 -21.45 -8.99
N PRO A 254 18.37 -20.48 -9.91
CA PRO A 254 17.86 -20.58 -11.27
C PRO A 254 18.26 -21.87 -12.01
N GLU A 255 19.43 -22.40 -11.70
CA GLU A 255 19.98 -23.62 -12.28
C GLU A 255 19.31 -24.91 -11.76
N GLY A 256 18.41 -24.79 -10.79
CA GLY A 256 17.69 -25.91 -10.16
C GLY A 256 18.41 -26.53 -8.96
N GLU A 257 19.55 -25.96 -8.55
CA GLU A 257 20.24 -26.38 -7.34
C GLU A 257 19.50 -25.91 -6.09
N GLN A 258 19.35 -26.81 -5.11
CA GLN A 258 18.72 -26.53 -3.83
C GLN A 258 19.75 -26.59 -2.71
N PHE A 259 19.75 -25.59 -1.84
CA PHE A 259 20.58 -25.56 -0.64
C PHE A 259 19.75 -25.22 0.58
N CYS A 260 20.14 -25.73 1.74
CA CYS A 260 19.38 -25.61 2.97
C CYS A 260 20.25 -25.18 4.15
N TRP A 261 19.61 -24.54 5.12
CA TRP A 261 20.23 -24.15 6.38
C TRP A 261 19.33 -24.45 7.58
N ASP A 262 19.95 -24.65 8.73
CA ASP A 262 19.27 -24.90 10.01
C ASP A 262 19.03 -23.62 10.83
N ASP A 263 18.48 -23.78 12.04
CA ASP A 263 18.20 -22.70 13.00
C ASP A 263 19.46 -21.95 13.46
N SER A 264 20.65 -22.51 13.21
CA SER A 264 21.97 -21.98 13.54
C SER A 264 22.66 -21.37 12.31
N ALA A 265 21.93 -21.22 11.20
CA ALA A 265 22.39 -20.72 9.92
C ALA A 265 23.59 -21.51 9.34
N GLN A 266 23.71 -22.79 9.68
CA GLN A 266 24.72 -23.70 9.13
C GLN A 266 24.15 -24.45 7.94
N CYS A 267 25.00 -24.79 6.96
CA CYS A 267 24.52 -25.54 5.80
C CYS A 267 24.23 -26.99 6.22
N ILE A 268 23.06 -27.49 5.81
CA ILE A 268 22.61 -28.85 6.09
C ILE A 268 22.09 -29.50 4.80
N GLU A 269 22.00 -30.83 4.81
CA GLU A 269 21.33 -31.58 3.75
C GLU A 269 19.83 -31.29 3.76
N CYS A 270 19.25 -30.99 2.61
CA CYS A 270 17.85 -30.58 2.51
C CYS A 270 16.85 -31.64 2.96
N ASP A 271 17.19 -32.92 2.83
CA ASP A 271 16.37 -34.04 3.30
C ASP A 271 16.15 -34.05 4.83
N SER A 272 16.91 -33.24 5.57
CA SER A 272 16.74 -33.09 7.01
C SER A 272 15.68 -32.07 7.42
N LEU A 273 15.12 -31.30 6.47
CA LEU A 273 14.06 -30.33 6.70
C LEU A 273 12.68 -30.90 6.36
N ASP A 274 11.69 -30.60 7.20
CA ASP A 274 10.28 -30.88 6.91
C ASP A 274 9.71 -29.74 6.05
N LEU A 275 10.12 -29.71 4.77
CA LEU A 275 9.68 -28.69 3.83
C LEU A 275 8.21 -28.91 3.44
N PRO A 276 7.40 -27.84 3.32
CA PRO A 276 6.06 -27.97 2.76
C PRO A 276 6.15 -28.51 1.31
N PRO A 277 5.15 -29.28 0.86
CA PRO A 277 5.08 -29.71 -0.53
C PRO A 277 4.98 -28.48 -1.44
N MET A 278 5.85 -28.43 -2.46
CA MET A 278 5.82 -27.43 -3.53
C MET A 278 4.64 -27.64 -4.49
#